data_AF-A0A392QBS8-F1
#
_entry.id   AF-A0A392QBS8-F1
#
_cell.length_a   1.000
_cell.length_b   1.000
_cell.length_c   1.000
_cell.angle_alpha   90.00
_cell.angle_beta   90.00
_cell.angle_gamma   90.00
#
_symmetry.space_group_name_H-M   'P 1'
#
loop_
_entity.id
_entity.type
_entity.pdbx_description
1 polymer ?
#
loop_
_entity_poly.entity_id
_entity_poly.type
_entity_poly.pdbx_seq_one_letter_code
_entity_poly.pdbx_strand_id
1 'polypeptide(L)'
;MNLRTIMPPRLLPQCVSNNKRAALTEIVDVLRAVCHAHRLPLALTWIPCYYSEGKGEESERLRIKEGHTTNSDEKCVLCIEESACYINDKMVEGFVHACSEHHLEEGQGISGKALQSNHPFFYTDVKAYDISEYPLVHHARKYNLNAAVATRL
;
A
#
# COMPACT_ATOMS: atom_id res chain seq x y z
N MET A 1 -24.95 17.32 8.48
CA MET A 1 -23.81 16.39 8.46
C MET A 1 -22.95 16.75 7.25
N ASN A 2 -21.85 17.47 7.45
CA ASN A 2 -20.92 17.79 6.35
C ASN A 2 -20.01 16.57 6.15
N LEU A 3 -20.41 15.65 5.27
CA LEU A 3 -19.51 14.63 4.74
C LEU A 3 -18.57 15.33 3.77
N ARG A 4 -17.53 16.01 4.29
CA ARG A 4 -16.35 16.26 3.48
C ARG A 4 -15.78 14.89 3.19
N THR A 5 -15.92 14.44 1.95
CA THR A 5 -15.13 13.33 1.42
C THR A 5 -13.69 13.80 1.45
N ILE A 6 -13.01 13.56 2.59
CA ILE A 6 -11.57 13.78 2.75
C ILE A 6 -10.96 12.80 1.76
N MET A 7 -10.29 13.32 0.73
CA MET A 7 -9.69 12.45 -0.25
C MET A 7 -8.53 11.74 0.45
N PRO A 8 -8.41 10.42 0.33
CA PRO A 8 -7.31 9.69 0.92
C PRO A 8 -6.01 10.29 0.40
N PRO A 9 -5.06 10.64 1.29
CA PRO A 9 -3.87 11.34 0.88
C PRO A 9 -3.04 10.39 0.00
N ARG A 10 -2.67 10.85 -1.20
CA ARG A 10 -1.89 10.10 -2.19
C ARG A 10 -0.43 10.51 -2.10
N LEU A 11 0.46 9.54 -2.29
CA LEU A 11 1.87 9.84 -2.43
C LEU A 11 2.10 10.66 -3.70
N LEU A 12 2.61 11.88 -3.54
CA LEU A 12 2.99 12.69 -4.68
C LEU A 12 4.34 12.24 -5.25
N PRO A 13 4.50 12.21 -6.59
CA PRO A 13 5.77 11.87 -7.23
C PRO A 13 6.95 12.74 -6.76
N GLN A 14 6.69 13.96 -6.30
CA GLN A 14 7.68 14.91 -5.83
C GLN A 14 8.30 14.51 -4.47
N CYS A 15 7.64 13.62 -3.72
CA CYS A 15 8.15 13.12 -2.44
C CYS A 15 9.21 12.02 -2.61
N VAL A 16 9.41 11.49 -3.83
CA VAL A 16 10.28 10.34 -4.11
C VAL A 16 11.62 10.81 -4.68
N SER A 17 12.72 10.55 -3.97
CA SER A 17 14.08 10.86 -4.43
C SER A 17 14.48 10.04 -5.68
N ASN A 18 15.47 10.52 -6.45
CA ASN A 18 15.94 9.82 -7.66
C ASN A 18 16.42 8.39 -7.39
N ASN A 19 17.13 8.17 -6.27
CA ASN A 19 17.60 6.85 -5.88
C ASN A 19 16.42 5.91 -5.58
N LYS A 20 15.37 6.43 -4.91
CA LYS A 20 14.13 5.68 -4.68
C LYS A 20 13.43 5.36 -6.00
N ARG A 21 13.36 6.29 -6.95
CA ARG A 21 12.77 6.04 -8.28
C ARG A 21 13.49 4.92 -9.05
N ALA A 22 14.82 4.87 -8.98
CA ALA A 22 15.59 3.78 -9.56
C ALA A 22 15.24 2.43 -8.91
N ALA A 23 15.24 2.38 -7.58
CA ALA A 23 14.84 1.18 -6.83
C ALA A 23 13.40 0.73 -7.14
N LEU A 24 12.44 1.67 -7.23
CA LEU A 24 11.05 1.36 -7.62
C LEU A 24 10.98 0.75 -9.02
N THR A 25 11.82 1.22 -9.95
CA THR A 25 11.89 0.66 -11.30
C THR A 25 12.36 -0.80 -11.26
N GLU A 26 13.41 -1.09 -10.49
CA GLU A 26 13.89 -2.47 -10.28
C GLU A 26 12.83 -3.36 -9.60
N ILE A 27 12.11 -2.81 -8.62
CA ILE A 27 10.99 -3.51 -7.96
C ILE A 27 9.92 -3.90 -8.99
N VAL A 28 9.52 -2.99 -9.89
CA VAL A 28 8.53 -3.31 -10.94
C VAL A 28 9.00 -4.47 -11.81
N ASP A 29 10.27 -4.49 -12.20
CA ASP A 29 10.82 -5.56 -13.04
C ASP A 29 10.78 -6.91 -12.32
N VAL A 30 11.10 -6.95 -11.02
CA VAL A 30 10.98 -8.15 -10.18
C VAL A 30 9.51 -8.57 -10.04
N LEU A 31 8.61 -7.64 -9.71
CA LEU A 31 7.18 -7.93 -9.58
C LEU A 31 6.60 -8.50 -10.88
N ARG A 32 6.97 -7.92 -12.02
CA ARG A 32 6.60 -8.43 -13.35
C ARG A 32 7.07 -9.87 -13.53
N ALA A 33 8.35 -10.16 -13.25
CA ALA A 33 8.90 -11.50 -13.40
C ALA A 33 8.17 -12.53 -12.49
N VAL A 34 7.94 -12.18 -11.23
CA VAL A 34 7.23 -13.04 -10.25
C VAL A 34 5.78 -13.27 -10.68
N CYS A 35 5.05 -12.23 -11.07
CA CYS A 35 3.67 -12.37 -11.54
C CYS A 35 3.57 -13.26 -12.77
N HIS A 36 4.49 -13.15 -13.72
CA HIS A 36 4.51 -14.03 -14.88
C HIS A 36 4.87 -15.48 -14.51
N ALA A 37 5.90 -15.69 -13.70
CA ALA A 37 6.35 -17.03 -13.30
C ALA A 37 5.27 -17.81 -12.53
N HIS A 38 4.52 -17.12 -11.67
CA HIS A 38 3.53 -17.73 -10.78
C HIS A 38 2.07 -17.46 -11.20
N ARG A 39 1.86 -16.83 -12.36
CA ARG A 39 0.53 -16.46 -12.88
C ARG A 39 -0.31 -15.67 -11.87
N LEU A 40 0.35 -14.80 -11.11
CA LEU A 40 -0.35 -13.94 -10.15
C LEU A 40 -1.12 -12.85 -10.90
N PRO A 41 -2.33 -12.48 -10.44
CA PRO A 41 -3.15 -11.49 -11.12
C PRO A 41 -2.59 -10.07 -10.98
N LEU A 42 -1.91 -9.77 -9.87
CA LEU A 42 -1.28 -8.48 -9.60
C LEU A 42 -0.16 -8.61 -8.56
N ALA A 43 0.64 -7.56 -8.42
CA ALA A 43 1.54 -7.32 -7.29
C ALA A 43 1.56 -5.81 -6.97
N LEU A 44 1.58 -5.50 -5.67
CA LEU A 44 1.47 -4.13 -5.15
C LEU A 44 2.73 -3.73 -4.39
N THR A 45 3.10 -2.46 -4.51
CA THR A 45 4.16 -1.85 -3.71
C THR A 45 3.54 -0.85 -2.72
N TRP A 46 3.85 -1.04 -1.44
CA TRP A 46 3.38 -0.18 -0.34
C TRP A 46 4.58 0.57 0.26
N ILE A 47 4.46 1.89 0.39
CA ILE A 47 5.51 2.76 0.91
C ILE A 47 5.11 3.31 2.29
N PRO A 48 5.93 3.11 3.33
CA PRO A 48 5.72 3.71 4.63
C PRO A 48 5.83 5.24 4.59
N CYS A 49 4.81 5.90 5.07
CA CYS A 49 4.65 7.35 5.11
C CYS A 49 4.22 7.80 6.50
N TYR A 50 4.60 9.02 6.87
CA TYR A 50 4.04 9.72 8.00
C TYR A 50 2.86 10.57 7.54
N TYR A 51 1.74 10.44 8.25
CA TYR A 51 0.59 11.31 8.10
C TYR A 51 0.48 12.22 9.32
N SER A 52 0.51 13.54 9.09
CA SER A 52 0.26 14.54 10.14
C SER A 52 -1.21 14.95 10.17
N GLU A 53 -1.86 14.77 11.32
CA GLU A 53 -3.21 15.29 11.55
C GLU A 53 -3.14 16.80 11.84
N GLY A 54 -3.55 17.65 10.89
CA GLY A 54 -3.47 19.11 11.03
C GLY A 54 -4.32 19.88 10.01
N LYS A 55 -4.24 21.23 9.98
CA LYS A 55 -4.82 22.08 8.92
C LYS A 55 -3.73 22.43 7.90
N GLY A 56 -3.83 21.86 6.70
CA GLY A 56 -2.97 22.09 5.52
C GLY A 56 -3.50 21.33 4.31
N GLU A 57 -2.95 21.51 3.11
CA GLU A 57 -3.36 20.70 1.94
C GLU A 57 -3.01 19.21 2.19
N GLU A 58 -3.85 18.27 1.77
CA GLU A 58 -3.68 16.83 2.06
C GLU A 58 -2.33 16.27 1.56
N SER A 59 -1.84 16.80 0.43
CA SER A 59 -0.53 16.48 -0.15
C SER A 59 0.66 16.95 0.69
N GLU A 60 0.50 17.98 1.53
CA GLU A 60 1.56 18.52 2.39
C GLU A 60 1.72 17.72 3.69
N ARG A 61 0.74 16.83 3.99
CA ARG A 61 0.69 16.05 5.23
C ARG A 61 1.36 14.69 5.13
N LEU A 62 1.63 14.20 3.91
CA LEU A 62 2.35 12.96 3.69
C LEU A 62 3.83 13.23 3.47
N ARG A 63 4.65 12.59 4.31
CA ARG A 63 6.10 12.54 4.11
C ARG A 63 6.54 11.09 4.08
N ILE A 64 7.40 10.72 3.14
CA ILE A 64 8.00 9.37 3.16
C ILE A 64 8.85 9.25 4.41
N LYS A 65 8.71 8.14 5.12
CA LYS A 65 9.50 7.86 6.31
C LYS A 65 10.98 7.68 5.92
N GLU A 66 11.79 8.71 6.14
CA GLU A 66 13.24 8.70 5.94
C GLU A 66 13.94 8.72 7.32
N GLY A 67 14.57 7.61 7.71
CA GLY A 67 15.35 7.52 8.96
C GLY A 67 14.53 7.36 10.26
N HIS A 68 15.17 7.62 11.40
CA HIS A 68 14.68 7.38 12.77
C HIS A 68 14.07 8.61 13.46
N THR A 69 13.67 9.65 12.74
CA THR A 69 13.02 10.80 13.37
C THR A 69 11.53 10.55 13.50
N THR A 70 11.08 10.14 14.68
CA THR A 70 9.66 10.12 15.05
C THR A 70 9.38 11.35 15.91
N ASN A 71 8.64 12.31 15.39
CA ASN A 71 7.85 13.19 16.27
C ASN A 71 6.72 12.34 16.86
N SER A 72 6.37 12.56 18.14
CA SER A 72 5.43 11.71 18.89
C SER A 72 4.01 11.66 18.31
N ASP A 73 3.67 12.61 17.43
CA ASP A 73 2.29 12.83 16.97
C ASP A 73 2.06 12.35 15.51
N GLU A 74 3.07 11.78 14.85
CA GLU A 74 2.96 11.34 13.45
C GLU A 74 2.59 9.85 13.34
N LYS A 75 1.48 9.54 12.67
CA LYS A 75 1.05 8.16 12.44
C LYS A 75 1.76 7.56 11.22
N CYS A 76 2.36 6.38 11.39
CA CYS A 76 2.95 5.63 10.29
C CYS A 76 1.86 4.86 9.53
N VAL A 77 1.72 5.15 8.24
CA VAL A 77 0.75 4.51 7.34
C VAL A 77 1.47 3.99 6.10
N LEU A 78 0.86 3.05 5.41
CA LEU A 78 1.28 2.51 4.13
C LEU A 78 0.40 3.08 3.04
N CYS A 79 1.01 3.75 2.07
CA CYS A 79 0.37 4.23 0.86
C CYS A 79 0.84 3.40 -0.33
N ILE A 80 -0.03 3.16 -1.30
CA ILE A 80 0.39 2.48 -2.53
C ILE A 80 1.29 3.39 -3.37
N GLU A 81 2.31 2.82 -3.99
CA GLU A 81 3.08 3.46 -5.07
C GLU A 81 2.64 2.84 -6.40
N GLU A 82 1.63 3.45 -7.05
CA GLU A 82 1.02 2.91 -8.27
C GLU A 82 2.04 2.70 -9.39
N SER A 83 3.05 3.58 -9.51
CA SER A 83 4.09 3.45 -10.53
C SER A 83 4.99 2.23 -10.30
N ALA A 84 4.96 1.67 -9.09
CA ALA A 84 5.69 0.49 -8.68
C ALA A 84 4.81 -0.76 -8.51
N CYS A 85 3.59 -0.75 -9.03
CA CYS A 85 2.70 -1.91 -9.06
C CYS A 85 2.76 -2.63 -10.42
N TYR A 86 2.33 -3.89 -10.43
CA TYR A 86 2.18 -4.67 -11.66
C TYR A 86 0.81 -5.34 -11.73
N ILE A 87 0.13 -5.20 -12.87
CA ILE A 87 -1.19 -5.78 -13.14
C ILE A 87 -1.05 -6.74 -14.31
N ASN A 88 -1.28 -8.02 -14.05
CA ASN A 88 -1.26 -9.07 -15.07
C ASN A 88 -2.67 -9.37 -15.61
N ASP A 89 -3.69 -9.19 -14.76
CA ASP A 89 -5.10 -9.35 -15.12
C ASP A 89 -5.83 -8.02 -15.02
N LYS A 90 -6.39 -7.52 -16.13
CA LYS A 90 -7.12 -6.25 -16.14
C LYS A 90 -8.40 -6.28 -15.30
N MET A 91 -8.96 -7.46 -15.03
CA MET A 91 -10.15 -7.60 -14.20
C MET A 91 -9.93 -7.14 -12.76
N VAL A 92 -8.68 -7.12 -12.29
CA VAL A 92 -8.31 -6.69 -10.93
C VAL A 92 -7.78 -5.26 -10.87
N GLU A 93 -7.78 -4.51 -11.98
CA GLU A 93 -7.31 -3.12 -12.02
C GLU A 93 -8.05 -2.22 -11.03
N GLY A 94 -9.37 -2.43 -10.88
CA GLY A 94 -10.16 -1.69 -9.89
C GLY A 94 -9.79 -1.98 -8.43
N PHE A 95 -9.09 -3.08 -8.13
CA PHE A 95 -8.52 -3.31 -6.80
C PHE A 95 -7.32 -2.40 -6.55
N VAL A 96 -6.46 -2.18 -7.55
CA VAL A 96 -5.30 -1.27 -7.45
C VAL A 96 -5.79 0.16 -7.23
N HIS A 97 -6.82 0.58 -7.98
CA HIS A 97 -7.46 1.87 -7.78
C HIS A 97 -8.01 2.04 -6.36
N ALA A 98 -8.71 1.03 -5.84
CA ALA A 98 -9.18 1.04 -4.46
C ALA A 98 -8.03 1.15 -3.44
N CYS A 99 -6.89 0.50 -3.71
CA CYS A 99 -5.70 0.63 -2.86
C CYS A 99 -5.10 2.04 -2.87
N SER A 100 -5.27 2.83 -3.93
CA SER A 100 -4.81 4.23 -3.94
C SER A 100 -5.76 5.23 -3.28
N GLU A 101 -6.94 4.75 -2.93
CA GLU A 101 -7.93 5.47 -2.12
C GLU A 101 -7.92 5.01 -0.66
N HIS A 102 -6.99 4.14 -0.23
CA HIS A 102 -6.94 3.69 1.16
C HIS A 102 -5.50 3.53 1.62
N HIS A 103 -5.19 4.11 2.77
CA HIS A 103 -3.96 3.78 3.47
C HIS A 103 -4.18 2.53 4.34
N LEU A 104 -3.09 1.82 4.64
CA LEU A 104 -3.09 0.77 5.66
C LEU A 104 -2.26 1.22 6.85
N GLU A 105 -2.67 0.85 8.04
CA GLU A 105 -1.89 1.06 9.26
C GLU A 105 -0.96 -0.14 9.51
N GLU A 106 0.03 0.05 10.39
CA GLU A 106 0.79 -1.08 10.92
C GLU A 106 -0.15 -2.13 11.54
N GLY A 107 0.09 -3.40 11.23
CA GLY A 107 -0.77 -4.52 11.63
C GLY A 107 -2.01 -4.77 10.75
N GLN A 108 -2.40 -3.85 9.85
CA GLN A 108 -3.54 -4.06 8.97
C GLN A 108 -3.22 -4.87 7.71
N GLY A 109 -4.05 -5.87 7.42
CA GLY A 109 -3.85 -6.80 6.32
C GLY A 109 -2.47 -7.47 6.37
N ILE A 110 -2.02 -8.02 5.24
CA ILE A 110 -0.70 -8.66 5.18
C ILE A 110 0.45 -7.64 5.11
N SER A 111 0.25 -6.51 4.44
CA SER A 111 1.28 -5.48 4.26
C SER A 111 1.60 -4.77 5.58
N GLY A 112 0.58 -4.38 6.35
CA GLY A 112 0.76 -3.77 7.65
C GLY A 112 1.41 -4.73 8.66
N LYS A 113 1.08 -6.02 8.61
CA LYS A 113 1.74 -7.05 9.43
C LYS A 113 3.22 -7.22 9.07
N ALA A 114 3.54 -7.28 7.78
CA ALA A 114 4.93 -7.35 7.32
C ALA A 114 5.75 -6.13 7.77
N LEU A 115 5.16 -4.94 7.71
CA LEU A 115 5.78 -3.71 8.24
C LEU A 115 6.03 -3.80 9.75
N GLN A 116 5.04 -4.24 10.53
CA GLN A 116 5.11 -4.31 11.99
C GLN A 116 6.17 -5.29 12.49
N SER A 117 6.27 -6.47 11.87
CA SER A 117 7.15 -7.54 12.38
C SER A 117 8.54 -7.58 11.75
N ASN A 118 8.75 -6.93 10.60
CA ASN A 118 9.93 -7.11 9.73
C ASN A 118 10.13 -8.54 9.17
N HIS A 119 9.08 -9.36 9.14
CA HIS A 119 9.11 -10.70 8.56
C HIS A 119 8.14 -10.81 7.37
N PRO A 120 8.42 -11.70 6.39
CA PRO A 120 7.45 -12.03 5.36
C PRO A 120 6.17 -12.63 5.97
N PHE A 121 5.01 -12.28 5.41
CA PHE A 121 3.73 -12.86 5.77
C PHE A 121 3.07 -13.50 4.57
N PHE A 122 2.42 -14.63 4.81
CA PHE A 122 1.54 -15.29 3.88
C PHE A 122 0.17 -15.49 4.54
N TYR A 123 -0.90 -15.26 3.77
CA TYR A 123 -2.25 -15.54 4.20
C TYR A 123 -3.01 -16.23 3.08
N THR A 124 -3.72 -17.31 3.41
CA THR A 124 -4.35 -18.21 2.43
C THR A 124 -5.62 -17.64 1.82
N ASP A 125 -6.35 -16.78 2.54
CA ASP A 125 -7.54 -16.12 2.01
C ASP A 125 -7.77 -14.74 2.66
N VAL A 126 -7.31 -13.67 2.02
CA VAL A 126 -7.48 -12.29 2.51
C VAL A 126 -8.95 -11.85 2.59
N LYS A 127 -9.88 -12.56 1.96
CA LYS A 127 -11.32 -12.27 2.07
C LYS A 127 -11.89 -12.66 3.43
N ALA A 128 -11.20 -13.53 4.17
CA ALA A 128 -11.62 -14.00 5.49
C ALA A 128 -11.32 -12.99 6.61
N TYR A 129 -10.57 -11.92 6.34
CA TYR A 129 -10.35 -10.85 7.31
C TYR A 129 -11.66 -10.17 7.73
N ASP A 130 -11.69 -9.69 8.98
CA ASP A 130 -12.64 -8.66 9.35
C ASP A 130 -12.25 -7.30 8.72
N ILE A 131 -13.24 -6.43 8.48
CA ILE A 131 -12.97 -5.10 7.91
C ILE A 131 -12.09 -4.23 8.82
N SER A 132 -12.14 -4.43 10.14
CA SER A 132 -11.26 -3.75 11.10
C SER A 132 -9.80 -4.19 10.98
N GLU A 133 -9.56 -5.46 10.61
CA GLU A 133 -8.22 -6.01 10.41
C GLU A 133 -7.66 -5.70 9.02
N TYR A 134 -8.53 -5.60 8.01
CA TYR A 134 -8.14 -5.30 6.64
C TYR A 134 -9.18 -4.40 5.95
N PRO A 135 -8.96 -3.07 5.91
CA PRO A 135 -9.92 -2.12 5.33
C PRO A 135 -10.31 -2.39 3.88
N LEU A 136 -9.39 -2.99 3.11
CA LEU A 136 -9.59 -3.33 1.69
C LEU A 136 -10.28 -4.69 1.47
N VAL A 137 -10.71 -5.39 2.53
CA VAL A 137 -11.27 -6.74 2.43
C VAL A 137 -12.47 -6.85 1.50
N HIS A 138 -13.33 -5.82 1.49
CA HIS A 138 -14.51 -5.80 0.64
C HIS A 138 -14.15 -5.67 -0.86
N HIS A 139 -13.09 -4.93 -1.18
CA HIS A 139 -12.53 -4.90 -2.53
C HIS A 139 -11.88 -6.24 -2.89
N ALA A 140 -11.15 -6.87 -1.98
CA ALA A 140 -10.58 -8.20 -2.23
C ALA A 140 -11.68 -9.25 -2.52
N ARG A 141 -12.83 -9.17 -1.82
CA ARG A 141 -14.01 -9.97 -2.10
C ARG A 141 -14.59 -9.68 -3.49
N LYS A 142 -14.77 -8.41 -3.84
CA LYS A 142 -15.30 -7.96 -5.14
C LYS A 142 -14.47 -8.46 -6.32
N TYR A 143 -13.15 -8.40 -6.21
CA TYR A 143 -12.21 -8.81 -7.26
C TYR A 143 -11.72 -10.26 -7.11
N ASN A 144 -12.33 -11.02 -6.19
CA ASN A 144 -12.03 -12.43 -5.91
C ASN A 144 -10.53 -12.73 -5.70
N LEU A 145 -9.85 -11.90 -4.91
CA LEU A 145 -8.45 -12.10 -4.53
C LEU A 145 -8.38 -12.94 -3.25
N ASN A 146 -7.75 -14.12 -3.33
CA ASN A 146 -7.68 -15.08 -2.22
C ASN A 146 -6.35 -14.99 -1.45
N ALA A 147 -5.34 -15.75 -1.86
CA ALA A 147 -4.09 -15.81 -1.13
C ALA A 147 -3.21 -14.60 -1.45
N ALA A 148 -2.43 -14.16 -0.47
CA ALA A 148 -1.49 -13.07 -0.66
C ALA A 148 -0.25 -13.24 0.20
N VAL A 149 0.87 -12.71 -0.30
CA VAL A 149 2.18 -12.69 0.36
C VAL A 149 2.68 -11.25 0.41
N ALA A 150 3.29 -10.87 1.53
CA ALA A 150 3.95 -9.57 1.70
C ALA A 150 5.35 -9.77 2.27
N THR A 151 6.30 -8.99 1.77
CA THR A 151 7.65 -8.87 2.35
C THR A 151 8.02 -7.41 2.45
N ARG A 152 8.76 -7.07 3.51
CA ARG A 152 9.44 -5.78 3.62
C ARG A 152 10.79 -5.89 2.92
N LEU A 153 11.17 -4.83 2.19
CA LEU A 153 12.48 -4.67 1.54
C LEU A 153 13.39 -3.76 2.36
#